data_AF-F3FI50-F1
#
_entry.id   AF-F3FI50-F1
#
_cell.length_a   1.000
_cell.length_b   1.000
_cell.length_c   1.000
_cell.angle_alpha   90.00
_cell.angle_beta   90.00
_cell.angle_gamma   90.00
#
_symmetry.space_group_name_H-M   'P 1'
#
loop_
_entity.id
_entity.type
_entity.pdbx_description
1 polymer ?
#
loop_
_entity_poly.entity_id
_entity_poly.type
_entity_poly.pdbx_seq_one_letter_code
_entity_poly.pdbx_strand_id
1 'polypeptide(L)'
;MVSRAAVADGFLNSRESRDLSEGETGFIRIVAHNAWNNLDMVVGKGVATGTAGDDQISEQEVRLDSNAVSHLAGNAGIDTFIFNDAASAYTISALDTDTLSVSRSTGAAAKFELSGFNVLDFADRELFVLDSAQASIGRLYTILDRAPDIEGLKFWLSPGAAGATGAQVAGGFVQSAEFSQSLPNGSSNTAFVEHLYHNVLDRGSDANGLAYWVQSLDGGTSRGQVAFNIANSAESAALTQGDAGFIHLVGHADWV
;
A
#
# COMPACT_ATOMS: atom_id res chain seq x y z
N MET A 1 -3.87 25.62 -0.06
CA MET A 1 -5.16 24.97 0.25
C MET A 1 -4.94 24.07 1.45
N VAL A 2 -5.86 24.02 2.40
CA VAL A 2 -5.79 23.08 3.54
C VAL A 2 -6.27 21.72 3.01
N SER A 3 -5.52 20.64 3.27
CA SER A 3 -5.90 19.29 2.81
C SER A 3 -7.18 18.82 3.51
N ARG A 4 -7.93 17.89 2.88
CA ARG A 4 -9.14 17.33 3.51
C ARG A 4 -8.82 16.65 4.86
N ALA A 5 -7.67 15.98 4.96
CA ALA A 5 -7.15 15.44 6.21
C ALA A 5 -6.92 16.54 7.26
N ALA A 6 -6.33 17.67 6.89
CA ALA A 6 -6.14 18.80 7.81
C ALA A 6 -7.46 19.50 8.20
N VAL A 7 -8.49 19.45 7.34
CA VAL A 7 -9.84 19.92 7.68
C VAL A 7 -10.54 18.94 8.64
N ALA A 8 -10.41 17.64 8.42
CA ALA A 8 -10.96 16.61 9.29
C ALA A 8 -10.28 16.63 10.67
N ASP A 9 -8.95 16.68 10.72
CA ASP A 9 -8.16 16.85 11.94
C ASP A 9 -8.56 18.13 12.68
N GLY A 10 -8.65 19.26 11.97
CA GLY A 10 -9.09 20.53 12.53
C GLY A 10 -10.53 20.52 13.07
N PHE A 11 -11.43 19.75 12.46
CA PHE A 11 -12.82 19.59 12.90
C PHE A 11 -12.93 18.67 14.12
N LEU A 12 -12.23 17.54 14.12
CA LEU A 12 -12.21 16.57 15.23
C LEU A 12 -11.53 17.14 16.48
N ASN A 13 -10.51 17.97 16.29
CA ASN A 13 -9.82 18.70 17.36
C ASN A 13 -10.38 20.12 17.59
N SER A 14 -11.49 20.47 16.94
CA SER A 14 -12.13 21.78 17.10
C SER A 14 -12.69 21.97 18.51
N ARG A 15 -12.84 23.24 18.90
CA ARG A 15 -13.53 23.58 20.15
C ARG A 15 -14.94 23.00 20.20
N GLU A 16 -15.63 22.96 19.08
CA GLU A 16 -17.00 22.45 18.96
C GLU A 16 -17.07 20.92 19.16
N SER A 17 -16.11 20.15 18.64
CA SER A 17 -15.99 18.70 18.93
C SER A 17 -15.66 18.42 20.39
N ARG A 18 -14.86 19.29 21.03
CA ARG A 18 -14.57 19.21 22.47
C ARG A 18 -15.81 19.54 23.30
N ASP A 19 -16.55 20.58 22.93
CA ASP A 19 -17.78 20.99 23.60
C ASP A 19 -18.90 19.93 23.44
N LEU A 20 -18.91 19.13 22.37
CA LEU A 20 -19.83 18.00 22.16
C LEU A 20 -19.45 16.72 22.92
N SER A 21 -18.19 16.59 23.34
CA SER A 21 -17.64 15.39 24.01
C SER A 21 -17.37 15.60 25.51
N GLU A 22 -17.31 16.86 25.97
CA GLU A 22 -17.15 17.27 27.37
C GLU A 22 -18.51 17.68 27.96
N GLY A 23 -18.94 17.06 29.06
CA GLY A 23 -20.17 17.47 29.77
C GLY A 23 -20.00 18.80 30.55
N GLU A 24 -21.10 19.45 30.93
CA GLU A 24 -21.18 20.81 31.55
C GLU A 24 -20.29 21.06 32.79
N THR A 25 -19.70 20.02 33.39
CA THR A 25 -18.78 20.13 34.54
C THR A 25 -17.31 19.86 34.18
N GLY A 26 -16.96 19.76 32.89
CA GLY A 26 -15.60 19.51 32.43
C GLY A 26 -15.13 18.06 32.59
N PHE A 27 -16.04 17.09 32.63
CA PHE A 27 -15.68 15.67 32.57
C PHE A 27 -16.04 15.10 31.19
N ILE A 28 -15.05 14.43 30.59
CA ILE A 28 -15.20 13.61 29.39
C ILE A 28 -16.08 12.40 29.73
N ARG A 29 -17.00 12.01 28.83
CA ARG A 29 -17.72 10.74 28.94
C ARG A 29 -16.77 9.59 28.59
N ILE A 30 -15.99 9.13 29.58
CA ILE A 30 -15.04 8.03 29.44
C ILE A 30 -15.80 6.69 29.37
N VAL A 31 -15.66 5.98 28.25
CA VAL A 31 -15.83 4.53 28.19
C VAL A 31 -14.50 3.93 28.66
N ALA A 32 -14.49 3.15 29.75
CA ALA A 32 -13.30 2.45 30.25
C ALA A 32 -12.96 1.26 29.33
N HIS A 33 -11.72 0.84 29.07
CA HIS A 33 -10.50 0.88 29.88
C HIS A 33 -9.21 0.74 29.02
N ASN A 34 -8.16 1.42 29.48
CA ASN A 34 -6.79 1.51 28.95
C ASN A 34 -6.55 2.79 28.14
N ALA A 35 -5.61 3.56 28.66
CA ALA A 35 -5.29 4.93 28.30
C ALA A 35 -5.06 5.13 26.80
N TRP A 36 -5.54 6.28 26.31
CA TRP A 36 -5.15 6.91 25.06
C TRP A 36 -3.64 6.81 24.89
N ASN A 37 -3.23 5.77 24.19
CA ASN A 37 -1.91 5.66 23.61
C ASN A 37 -2.05 6.06 22.14
N ASN A 38 -0.95 6.06 21.39
CA ASN A 38 -0.93 6.45 19.98
C ASN A 38 -1.62 5.42 19.05
N LEU A 39 -2.57 4.64 19.56
CA LEU A 39 -3.38 3.62 18.88
C LEU A 39 -4.90 3.84 19.08
N ASP A 40 -5.33 4.89 19.79
CA ASP A 40 -6.75 5.16 20.04
C ASP A 40 -7.39 5.95 18.88
N MET A 41 -8.38 5.35 18.22
CA MET A 41 -9.12 5.89 17.06
C MET A 41 -10.33 6.75 17.48
N VAL A 42 -10.59 7.86 16.76
CA VAL A 42 -11.83 8.65 16.90
C VAL A 42 -12.86 8.19 15.87
N VAL A 43 -13.98 7.60 16.33
CA VAL A 43 -15.09 7.18 15.46
C VAL A 43 -16.31 8.10 15.67
N GLY A 44 -16.59 8.92 14.66
CA GLY A 44 -17.82 9.69 14.52
C GLY A 44 -18.79 9.01 13.55
N LYS A 45 -20.05 9.43 13.54
CA LYS A 45 -20.99 8.99 12.50
C LYS A 45 -20.47 9.49 11.14
N GLY A 46 -20.07 8.56 10.27
CA GLY A 46 -19.57 8.88 8.94
C GLY A 46 -18.08 9.26 8.88
N VAL A 47 -17.34 9.26 9.99
CA VAL A 47 -15.92 9.67 9.99
C VAL A 47 -15.11 8.80 10.94
N ALA A 48 -13.95 8.31 10.50
CA ALA A 48 -12.96 7.65 11.35
C ALA A 48 -11.55 8.14 11.00
N THR A 49 -10.66 8.26 11.98
CA THR A 49 -9.25 8.63 11.73
C THR A 49 -8.31 7.74 12.53
N GLY A 50 -7.29 7.25 11.85
CA GLY A 50 -6.09 6.69 12.44
C GLY A 50 -5.19 7.77 13.03
N THR A 51 -4.02 7.33 13.45
CA THR A 51 -2.97 8.04 14.17
C THR A 51 -1.79 8.33 13.24
N ALA A 52 -0.59 8.54 13.79
CA ALA A 52 0.64 8.61 12.98
C ALA A 52 1.42 7.28 13.01
N GLY A 53 0.82 6.23 13.56
CA GLY A 53 1.36 4.87 13.59
C GLY A 53 0.72 3.99 12.52
N ASP A 54 1.00 2.69 12.58
CA ASP A 54 0.37 1.73 11.68
C ASP A 54 -0.99 1.33 12.28
N ASP A 55 -2.09 1.77 11.66
CA ASP A 55 -3.43 1.53 12.18
C ASP A 55 -4.14 0.41 11.41
N GLN A 56 -4.91 -0.40 12.15
CA GLN A 56 -5.82 -1.37 11.58
C GLN A 56 -7.25 -0.95 11.92
N ILE A 57 -8.05 -0.67 10.90
CA ILE A 57 -9.43 -0.20 11.06
C ILE A 57 -10.36 -1.19 10.37
N SER A 58 -11.30 -1.77 11.12
CA SER A 58 -12.25 -2.72 10.57
C SER A 58 -13.56 -2.07 10.12
N GLU A 59 -14.15 -2.59 9.04
CA GLU A 59 -15.51 -2.26 8.60
C GLU A 59 -16.55 -2.40 9.74
N GLN A 60 -16.33 -3.29 10.72
CA GLN A 60 -17.23 -3.49 11.86
C GLN A 60 -17.20 -2.34 12.88
N GLU A 61 -16.11 -1.60 12.91
CA GLU A 61 -15.85 -0.55 13.91
C GLU A 61 -16.34 0.81 13.43
N VAL A 62 -16.49 0.98 12.12
CA VAL A 62 -16.81 2.27 11.49
C VAL A 62 -18.31 2.48 11.38
N ARG A 63 -18.71 3.76 11.42
CA ARG A 63 -20.10 4.17 11.32
C ARG A 63 -20.34 4.92 10.02
N LEU A 64 -21.46 4.63 9.38
CA LEU A 64 -21.91 5.32 8.17
C LEU A 64 -22.72 6.58 8.51
N ASP A 65 -22.63 7.60 7.67
CA ASP A 65 -23.45 8.81 7.71
C ASP A 65 -24.89 8.55 7.21
N SER A 66 -25.69 9.61 7.03
CA SER A 66 -27.05 9.49 6.47
C SER A 66 -27.10 9.06 5.00
N ASN A 67 -25.99 9.16 4.28
CA ASN A 67 -25.84 8.78 2.88
C ASN A 67 -25.17 7.40 2.72
N ALA A 68 -25.02 6.66 3.82
CA ALA A 68 -24.34 5.36 3.87
C ALA A 68 -22.83 5.42 3.53
N VAL A 69 -22.18 6.55 3.83
CA VAL A 69 -20.74 6.78 3.58
C VAL A 69 -19.99 6.88 4.91
N SER A 70 -18.76 6.35 4.94
CA SER A 70 -17.78 6.63 5.98
C SER A 70 -16.51 7.20 5.33
N HIS A 71 -16.01 8.31 5.86
CA HIS A 71 -14.77 8.97 5.44
C HIS A 71 -13.67 8.58 6.42
N LEU A 72 -12.59 7.98 5.92
CA LEU A 72 -11.52 7.45 6.73
C LEU A 72 -10.18 8.05 6.33
N ALA A 73 -9.38 8.40 7.34
CA ALA A 73 -8.01 8.85 7.17
C ALA A 73 -7.08 7.95 7.96
N GLY A 74 -6.14 7.26 7.30
CA GLY A 74 -5.05 6.54 7.97
C GLY A 74 -4.01 7.50 8.57
N ASN A 75 -3.72 8.57 7.82
CA ASN A 75 -2.67 9.56 8.05
C ASN A 75 -1.26 9.05 7.72
N ALA A 76 -0.39 8.85 8.72
CA ALA A 76 1.00 8.48 8.51
C ALA A 76 1.25 7.11 9.11
N GLY A 77 2.05 6.27 8.45
CA GLY A 77 2.23 4.88 8.84
C GLY A 77 1.92 3.96 7.66
N ILE A 78 1.81 2.66 7.95
CA ILE A 78 1.23 1.67 7.05
C ILE A 78 -0.16 1.31 7.57
N ASP A 79 -1.18 1.92 6.97
CA ASP A 79 -2.55 1.78 7.45
C ASP A 79 -3.33 0.71 6.68
N THR A 80 -4.05 -0.12 7.43
CA THR A 80 -4.84 -1.24 6.90
C THR A 80 -6.32 -1.03 7.16
N PHE A 81 -7.14 -1.13 6.11
CA PHE A 81 -8.59 -1.21 6.26
C PHE A 81 -9.07 -2.66 6.04
N ILE A 82 -9.72 -3.23 7.05
CA ILE A 82 -10.14 -4.64 7.08
C ILE A 82 -11.62 -4.74 6.72
N PHE A 83 -11.91 -5.41 5.62
CA PHE A 83 -13.26 -5.65 5.11
C PHE A 83 -13.86 -6.93 5.67
N ASN A 84 -15.20 -6.96 5.76
CA ASN A 84 -15.91 -8.14 6.26
C ASN A 84 -16.00 -9.28 5.25
N ASP A 85 -16.01 -8.94 3.96
CA ASP A 85 -16.32 -9.88 2.87
C ASP A 85 -15.14 -10.01 1.89
N ALA A 86 -15.24 -10.97 0.97
CA ALA A 86 -14.27 -11.14 -0.10
C ALA A 86 -14.23 -9.90 -1.02
N ALA A 87 -13.10 -9.65 -1.68
CA ALA A 87 -12.90 -8.48 -2.53
C ALA A 87 -13.94 -8.35 -3.66
N SER A 88 -14.48 -9.47 -4.16
CA SER A 88 -15.54 -9.47 -5.18
C SER A 88 -16.87 -8.87 -4.71
N ALA A 89 -17.05 -8.68 -3.40
CA ALA A 89 -18.22 -8.03 -2.82
C ALA A 89 -18.13 -6.50 -2.86
N TYR A 90 -17.02 -5.93 -3.37
CA TYR A 90 -16.77 -4.50 -3.39
C TYR A 90 -16.32 -4.03 -4.77
N THR A 91 -16.67 -2.80 -5.12
CA THR A 91 -16.12 -2.04 -6.24
C THR A 91 -15.19 -0.97 -5.70
N ILE A 92 -13.98 -0.89 -6.24
CA ILE A 92 -12.97 0.10 -5.86
C ILE A 92 -12.82 1.08 -7.02
N SER A 93 -12.83 2.38 -6.72
CA SER A 93 -12.63 3.45 -7.69
C SER A 93 -11.90 4.61 -7.03
N ALA A 94 -11.05 5.34 -7.75
CA ALA A 94 -10.54 6.61 -7.25
C ALA A 94 -11.68 7.62 -7.11
N LEU A 95 -11.75 8.28 -5.96
CA LEU A 95 -12.63 9.43 -5.76
C LEU A 95 -11.90 10.73 -6.14
N ASP A 96 -10.65 10.83 -5.72
CA ASP A 96 -9.71 11.86 -6.09
C ASP A 96 -8.29 11.30 -6.06
N THR A 97 -7.31 12.18 -6.07
CA THR A 97 -5.91 11.78 -6.15
C THR A 97 -5.49 11.01 -4.88
N ASP A 98 -5.97 11.39 -3.70
CA ASP A 98 -5.55 10.86 -2.37
C ASP A 98 -6.53 9.84 -1.80
N THR A 99 -7.73 9.76 -2.37
CA THR A 99 -8.86 9.07 -1.75
C THR A 99 -9.41 7.98 -2.64
N LEU A 100 -9.42 6.75 -2.12
CA LEU A 100 -10.14 5.63 -2.70
C LEU A 100 -11.58 5.60 -2.24
N SER A 101 -12.50 5.32 -3.16
CA SER A 101 -13.89 4.99 -2.86
C SER A 101 -14.09 3.49 -3.02
N VAL A 102 -14.39 2.80 -1.92
CA VAL A 102 -14.74 1.38 -1.90
C VAL A 102 -16.21 1.23 -1.57
N SER A 103 -17.01 0.76 -2.53
CA SER A 103 -18.45 0.61 -2.38
C SER A 103 -18.85 -0.86 -2.35
N ARG A 104 -19.70 -1.23 -1.40
CA ARG A 104 -20.24 -2.59 -1.28
C ARG A 104 -21.20 -2.86 -2.45
N SER A 105 -20.96 -3.93 -3.19
CA SER A 105 -21.75 -4.34 -4.36
C SER A 105 -22.91 -5.27 -4.00
N THR A 106 -22.94 -5.79 -2.77
CA THR A 106 -23.97 -6.72 -2.27
C THR A 106 -24.44 -6.31 -0.87
N GLY A 107 -25.70 -6.61 -0.54
CA GLY A 107 -26.27 -6.32 0.78
C GLY A 107 -26.67 -4.86 0.98
N ALA A 108 -26.60 -4.38 2.22
CA ALA A 108 -26.92 -2.99 2.56
C ALA A 108 -25.87 -2.05 1.95
N ALA A 109 -26.33 -0.90 1.43
CA ALA A 109 -25.44 0.09 0.86
C ALA A 109 -24.43 0.56 1.92
N ALA A 110 -23.16 0.52 1.57
CA ALA A 110 -22.05 1.04 2.36
C ALA A 110 -20.95 1.50 1.41
N LYS A 111 -20.41 2.69 1.66
CA LYS A 111 -19.27 3.25 0.94
C LYS A 111 -18.21 3.73 1.93
N PHE A 112 -16.96 3.42 1.63
CA PHE A 112 -15.79 3.79 2.42
C PHE A 112 -14.89 4.68 1.56
N GLU A 113 -14.65 5.90 2.01
CA GLU A 113 -13.71 6.83 1.37
C GLU A 113 -12.41 6.82 2.15
N LEU A 114 -11.41 6.11 1.64
CA LEU A 114 -10.16 5.78 2.31
C LEU A 114 -9.05 6.71 1.82
N SER A 115 -8.50 7.53 2.71
CA SER A 115 -7.34 8.39 2.45
C SER A 115 -6.15 7.98 3.31
N GLY A 116 -4.96 7.90 2.72
CA GLY A 116 -3.75 7.50 3.43
C GLY A 116 -3.68 6.01 3.84
N PHE A 117 -4.55 5.15 3.31
CA PHE A 117 -4.48 3.71 3.54
C PHE A 117 -3.53 3.03 2.55
N ASN A 118 -2.76 2.06 3.05
CA ASN A 118 -1.76 1.32 2.26
C ASN A 118 -2.18 -0.12 1.97
N VAL A 119 -3.05 -0.69 2.80
CA VAL A 119 -3.50 -2.08 2.67
C VAL A 119 -5.03 -2.14 2.79
N LEU A 120 -5.65 -2.82 1.83
CA LEU A 120 -7.05 -3.21 1.85
C LEU A 120 -7.09 -4.72 2.10
N ASP A 121 -7.43 -5.12 3.31
CA ASP A 121 -7.46 -6.51 3.75
C ASP A 121 -8.89 -7.06 3.60
N PHE A 122 -9.10 -7.87 2.55
CA PHE A 122 -10.36 -8.55 2.32
C PHE A 122 -10.30 -9.98 2.85
N ALA A 123 -11.47 -10.59 3.10
CA ALA A 123 -11.53 -11.95 3.66
C ALA A 123 -10.82 -13.02 2.82
N ASP A 124 -10.56 -12.78 1.54
CA ASP A 124 -9.90 -13.68 0.61
C ASP A 124 -8.50 -13.23 0.15
N ARG A 125 -8.13 -11.95 0.34
CA ARG A 125 -6.85 -11.40 -0.11
C ARG A 125 -6.55 -10.00 0.43
N GLU A 126 -5.26 -9.68 0.46
CA GLU A 126 -4.77 -8.31 0.66
C GLU A 126 -4.55 -7.60 -0.69
N LEU A 127 -4.88 -6.30 -0.74
CA LEU A 127 -4.56 -5.41 -1.84
C LEU A 127 -3.75 -4.22 -1.32
N PHE A 128 -2.54 -4.05 -1.85
CA PHE A 128 -1.67 -2.92 -1.52
C PHE A 128 -1.99 -1.71 -2.41
N VAL A 129 -2.19 -0.56 -1.76
CA VAL A 129 -2.46 0.76 -2.36
C VAL A 129 -1.29 1.65 -2.04
N LEU A 130 -0.40 1.84 -3.01
CA LEU A 130 0.87 2.52 -2.78
C LEU A 130 1.03 3.69 -3.73
N ASP A 131 1.61 4.79 -3.22
CA ASP A 131 2.01 5.90 -4.08
C ASP A 131 3.15 5.49 -5.03
N SER A 132 3.49 6.34 -6.02
CA SER A 132 4.52 6.00 -7.02
C SER A 132 5.92 5.66 -6.44
N ALA A 133 6.29 6.25 -5.30
CA ALA A 133 7.58 6.00 -4.67
C ALA A 133 7.55 4.66 -3.92
N GLN A 134 6.50 4.43 -3.15
CA GLN A 134 6.26 3.17 -2.45
C GLN A 134 6.08 2.00 -3.44
N ALA A 135 5.38 2.24 -4.55
CA ALA A 135 5.17 1.31 -5.66
C ALA A 135 6.47 0.77 -6.23
N SER A 136 7.48 1.66 -6.34
CA SER A 136 8.78 1.31 -6.88
C SER A 136 9.50 0.25 -6.04
N ILE A 137 9.30 0.31 -4.73
CA ILE A 137 9.79 -0.67 -3.76
C ILE A 137 8.89 -1.91 -3.74
N GLY A 138 7.56 -1.74 -3.74
CA GLY A 138 6.60 -2.84 -3.76
C GLY A 138 6.81 -3.79 -4.95
N ARG A 139 7.09 -3.27 -6.14
CA ARG A 139 7.39 -4.08 -7.33
C ARG A 139 8.64 -4.94 -7.19
N LEU A 140 9.58 -4.62 -6.31
CA LEU A 140 10.77 -5.46 -6.11
C LEU A 140 10.44 -6.83 -5.54
N TYR A 141 9.28 -7.01 -4.90
CA TYR A 141 8.82 -8.32 -4.47
C TYR A 141 8.50 -9.27 -5.62
N THR A 142 8.17 -8.75 -6.81
CA THR A 142 8.00 -9.58 -8.02
C THR A 142 9.28 -10.30 -8.43
N ILE A 143 10.46 -9.81 -8.02
CA ILE A 143 11.74 -10.52 -8.23
C ILE A 143 11.72 -11.89 -7.53
N LEU A 144 10.95 -12.01 -6.45
CA LEU A 144 10.77 -13.22 -5.65
C LEU A 144 9.49 -14.00 -6.01
N ASP A 145 8.78 -13.59 -7.06
CA ASP A 145 7.49 -14.18 -7.47
C ASP A 145 6.43 -14.16 -6.36
N ARG A 146 6.35 -13.05 -5.60
CA ARG A 146 5.32 -12.88 -4.57
C ARG A 146 4.92 -11.42 -4.36
N ALA A 147 3.81 -11.25 -3.64
CA ALA A 147 3.42 -9.96 -3.09
C ALA A 147 4.28 -9.56 -1.87
N PRO A 148 4.40 -8.25 -1.56
CA PRO A 148 4.95 -7.81 -0.30
C PRO A 148 4.16 -8.34 0.88
N ASP A 149 4.86 -8.55 1.99
CA ASP A 149 4.26 -8.64 3.32
C ASP A 149 4.37 -7.28 4.01
N ILE A 150 3.46 -6.99 4.95
CA ILE A 150 3.37 -5.69 5.63
C ILE A 150 4.69 -5.31 6.31
N GLU A 151 5.28 -6.22 7.08
CA GLU A 151 6.52 -5.97 7.83
C GLU A 151 7.72 -5.72 6.91
N GLY A 152 7.85 -6.50 5.84
CA GLY A 152 8.90 -6.34 4.85
C GLY A 152 8.76 -5.02 4.08
N LEU A 153 7.54 -4.67 3.64
CA LEU A 153 7.29 -3.42 2.94
C LEU A 153 7.61 -2.24 3.85
N LYS A 154 7.13 -2.27 5.11
CA LYS A 154 7.46 -1.28 6.14
C LYS A 154 8.95 -1.12 6.36
N PHE A 155 9.69 -2.23 6.44
CA PHE A 155 11.15 -2.19 6.58
C PHE A 155 11.80 -1.38 5.44
N TRP A 156 11.41 -1.66 4.19
CA TRP A 156 11.98 -0.98 3.02
C TRP A 156 11.48 0.46 2.82
N LEU A 157 10.31 0.81 3.36
CA LEU A 157 9.79 2.18 3.36
C LEU A 157 10.29 3.02 4.56
N SER A 158 10.94 2.40 5.55
CA SER A 158 11.40 3.10 6.75
C SER A 158 12.51 4.14 6.45
N PRO A 159 12.65 5.21 7.26
CA PRO A 159 13.70 6.21 7.09
C PRO A 159 15.13 5.64 7.09
N GLY A 160 15.34 4.49 7.72
CA GLY A 160 16.63 3.78 7.70
C GLY A 160 16.97 3.19 6.33
N ALA A 161 15.95 2.77 5.57
CA ALA A 161 16.08 2.35 4.19
C ALA A 161 16.02 3.53 3.19
N ALA A 162 15.48 4.69 3.58
CA ALA A 162 15.34 5.88 2.72
C ALA A 162 16.68 6.48 2.22
N GLY A 163 17.81 6.13 2.85
CA GLY A 163 19.15 6.48 2.36
C GLY A 163 19.67 5.58 1.24
N ALA A 164 19.00 4.45 0.97
CA ALA A 164 19.36 3.51 -0.08
C ALA A 164 18.69 3.88 -1.40
N THR A 165 19.40 3.71 -2.51
CA THR A 165 18.80 3.78 -3.84
C THR A 165 17.93 2.53 -4.08
N GLY A 166 16.93 2.63 -4.95
CA GLY A 166 16.13 1.46 -5.32
C GLY A 166 16.96 0.28 -5.86
N ALA A 167 18.09 0.56 -6.52
CA ALA A 167 19.03 -0.46 -6.97
C ALA A 167 19.77 -1.15 -5.80
N GLN A 168 20.04 -0.43 -4.70
CA GLN A 168 20.60 -1.03 -3.49
C GLN A 168 19.56 -1.90 -2.77
N VAL A 169 18.31 -1.46 -2.70
CA VAL A 169 17.19 -2.27 -2.18
C VAL A 169 17.03 -3.55 -3.00
N ALA A 170 16.91 -3.43 -4.33
CA ALA A 170 16.84 -4.59 -5.23
C ALA A 170 18.08 -5.51 -5.10
N GLY A 171 19.26 -4.94 -4.85
CA GLY A 171 20.46 -5.69 -4.53
C GLY A 171 20.30 -6.56 -3.26
N GLY A 172 19.60 -6.07 -2.24
CA GLY A 172 19.23 -6.84 -1.05
C GLY A 172 18.30 -8.01 -1.36
N PHE A 173 17.29 -7.81 -2.22
CA PHE A 173 16.42 -8.89 -2.69
C PHE A 173 17.22 -9.98 -3.44
N VAL A 174 18.06 -9.58 -4.40
CA VAL A 174 18.89 -10.52 -5.19
C VAL A 174 19.90 -11.29 -4.32
N GLN A 175 20.37 -10.69 -3.22
CA GLN A 175 21.30 -11.34 -2.27
C GLN A 175 20.59 -12.12 -1.16
N SER A 176 19.26 -12.09 -1.11
CA SER A 176 18.49 -12.75 -0.07
C SER A 176 18.61 -14.26 -0.16
N ALA A 177 18.43 -14.92 1.00
CA ALA A 177 18.31 -16.37 1.04
C ALA A 177 17.11 -16.87 0.23
N GLU A 178 16.03 -16.09 0.18
CA GLU A 178 14.81 -16.38 -0.58
C GLU A 178 15.08 -16.43 -2.08
N PHE A 179 15.70 -15.39 -2.65
CA PHE A 179 16.10 -15.39 -4.06
C PHE A 179 17.08 -16.53 -4.39
N SER A 180 18.00 -16.84 -3.47
CA SER A 180 18.96 -17.93 -3.66
C SER A 180 18.31 -19.32 -3.73
N GLN A 181 17.06 -19.47 -3.25
CA GLN A 181 16.30 -20.72 -3.38
C GLN A 181 15.74 -20.91 -4.79
N SER A 182 15.34 -19.84 -5.47
CA SER A 182 14.81 -19.88 -6.84
C SER A 182 15.92 -19.85 -7.89
N LEU A 183 16.97 -19.06 -7.66
CA LEU A 183 18.14 -18.98 -8.52
C LEU A 183 19.44 -19.00 -7.70
N PRO A 184 20.22 -20.11 -7.74
CA PRO A 184 21.43 -20.23 -6.94
C PRO A 184 22.46 -19.12 -7.19
N ASN A 185 23.15 -18.73 -6.12
CA ASN A 185 24.27 -17.80 -6.19
C ASN A 185 25.36 -18.29 -7.15
N GLY A 186 25.88 -17.39 -7.98
CA GLY A 186 26.86 -17.72 -9.02
C GLY A 186 26.27 -18.20 -10.36
N SER A 187 24.95 -18.24 -10.50
CA SER A 187 24.28 -18.45 -11.80
C SER A 187 24.77 -17.44 -12.84
N SER A 188 24.75 -17.80 -14.13
CA SER A 188 25.20 -16.92 -15.22
C SER A 188 24.34 -15.67 -15.36
N ASN A 189 24.86 -14.64 -16.03
CA ASN A 189 24.09 -13.43 -16.32
C ASN A 189 22.86 -13.73 -17.19
N THR A 190 22.98 -14.65 -18.14
CA THR A 190 21.84 -15.13 -18.94
C THR A 190 20.76 -15.76 -18.08
N ALA A 191 21.12 -16.68 -17.17
CA ALA A 191 20.15 -17.32 -16.29
C ALA A 191 19.49 -16.33 -15.34
N PHE A 192 20.25 -15.35 -14.84
CA PHE A 192 19.72 -14.27 -14.00
C PHE A 192 18.69 -13.41 -14.74
N VAL A 193 18.97 -12.98 -15.97
CA VAL A 193 18.04 -12.17 -16.76
C VAL A 193 16.79 -12.97 -17.11
N GLU A 194 16.93 -14.22 -17.54
CA GLU A 194 15.75 -15.06 -17.85
C GLU A 194 14.86 -15.25 -16.63
N HIS A 195 15.45 -15.47 -15.46
CA HIS A 195 14.71 -15.60 -14.20
C HIS A 195 13.90 -14.34 -13.87
N LEU A 196 14.49 -13.15 -14.04
CA LEU A 196 13.79 -11.90 -13.83
C LEU A 196 12.63 -11.71 -14.82
N TYR A 197 12.82 -12.04 -16.10
CA TYR A 197 11.74 -11.96 -17.09
C TYR A 197 10.55 -12.86 -16.69
N HIS A 198 10.82 -14.07 -16.22
CA HIS A 198 9.76 -14.96 -15.75
C HIS A 198 9.04 -14.42 -14.52
N ASN A 199 9.76 -14.08 -13.44
CA ASN A 199 9.08 -13.70 -12.19
C ASN A 199 8.43 -12.31 -12.27
N VAL A 200 9.06 -11.37 -12.98
CA VAL A 200 8.66 -9.95 -12.97
C VAL A 200 7.71 -9.61 -14.12
N LEU A 201 7.90 -10.23 -15.28
CA LEU A 201 7.16 -9.92 -16.51
C LEU A 201 6.24 -11.05 -16.96
N ASP A 202 6.21 -12.17 -16.24
CA ASP A 202 5.40 -13.36 -16.54
C ASP A 202 5.59 -13.90 -17.97
N ARG A 203 6.83 -13.83 -18.48
CA ARG A 203 7.19 -14.34 -19.81
C ARG A 203 8.67 -14.64 -19.94
N GLY A 204 9.03 -15.39 -20.97
CA GLY A 204 10.43 -15.55 -21.36
C GLY A 204 11.01 -14.26 -21.97
N SER A 205 12.33 -14.14 -21.92
CA SER A 205 13.02 -13.01 -22.55
C SER A 205 13.01 -13.11 -24.09
N ASP A 206 12.92 -11.96 -24.75
CA ASP A 206 13.19 -11.89 -26.18
C ASP A 206 14.69 -11.74 -26.42
N ALA A 207 15.14 -12.10 -27.63
CA ALA A 207 16.58 -12.12 -27.96
C ALA A 207 17.27 -10.76 -27.78
N ASN A 208 16.56 -9.65 -28.03
CA ASN A 208 17.15 -8.31 -27.92
C ASN A 208 17.21 -7.86 -26.46
N GLY A 209 16.13 -8.07 -25.70
CA GLY A 209 16.07 -7.79 -24.27
C GLY A 209 17.14 -8.56 -23.50
N LEU A 210 17.26 -9.86 -23.77
CA LEU A 210 18.29 -10.71 -23.16
C LEU A 210 19.69 -10.20 -23.46
N ALA A 211 20.00 -9.93 -24.74
CA ALA A 211 21.32 -9.46 -25.16
C ALA A 211 21.66 -8.11 -24.51
N TYR A 212 20.71 -7.18 -24.44
CA TYR A 212 20.90 -5.87 -23.82
C TYR A 212 21.27 -5.98 -22.34
N TRP A 213 20.52 -6.77 -21.56
CA TRP A 213 20.76 -6.91 -20.12
C TRP A 213 22.04 -7.69 -19.83
N VAL A 214 22.32 -8.76 -20.58
CA VAL A 214 23.57 -9.53 -20.44
C VAL A 214 24.77 -8.65 -20.75
N GLN A 215 24.75 -7.89 -21.85
CA GLN A 215 25.83 -6.96 -22.18
C GLN A 215 26.02 -5.89 -21.08
N SER A 216 24.92 -5.41 -20.51
CA SER A 216 24.97 -4.42 -19.40
C SER A 216 25.64 -5.01 -18.16
N LEU A 217 25.32 -6.26 -17.80
CA LEU A 217 25.93 -6.98 -16.68
C LEU A 217 27.42 -7.27 -16.95
N ASP A 218 27.76 -7.73 -18.15
CA ASP A 218 29.14 -8.01 -18.56
C ASP A 218 29.98 -6.72 -18.60
N GLY A 219 29.34 -5.58 -18.89
CA GLY A 219 29.93 -4.24 -18.84
C GLY A 219 30.06 -3.65 -17.44
N GLY A 220 29.65 -4.37 -16.38
CA GLY A 220 29.83 -3.97 -14.98
C GLY A 220 28.61 -3.37 -14.29
N THR A 221 27.45 -3.35 -14.93
CA THR A 221 26.18 -3.00 -14.25
C THR A 221 25.88 -4.03 -13.17
N SER A 222 25.46 -3.59 -11.98
CA SER A 222 25.15 -4.53 -10.90
C SER A 222 23.84 -5.28 -11.16
N ARG A 223 23.73 -6.50 -10.63
CA ARG A 223 22.48 -7.27 -10.66
C ARG A 223 21.31 -6.55 -9.99
N GLY A 224 21.58 -5.83 -8.90
CA GLY A 224 20.57 -5.00 -8.23
C GLY A 224 20.04 -3.89 -9.14
N GLN A 225 20.90 -3.24 -9.94
CA GLN A 225 20.46 -2.22 -10.89
C GLN A 225 19.62 -2.82 -12.02
N VAL A 226 20.01 -3.97 -12.58
CA VAL A 226 19.23 -4.65 -13.62
C VAL A 226 17.88 -5.10 -13.07
N ALA A 227 17.85 -5.72 -11.89
CA ALA A 227 16.60 -6.15 -11.25
C ALA A 227 15.67 -4.97 -10.97
N PHE A 228 16.21 -3.87 -10.43
CA PHE A 228 15.43 -2.64 -10.20
C PHE A 228 14.83 -2.10 -11.49
N ASN A 229 15.60 -2.05 -12.58
CA ASN A 229 15.14 -1.53 -13.86
C ASN A 229 14.07 -2.41 -14.51
N ILE A 230 14.19 -3.74 -14.41
CA ILE A 230 13.17 -4.67 -14.95
C ILE A 230 11.89 -4.59 -14.12
N ALA A 231 11.99 -4.63 -12.79
CA ALA A 231 10.86 -4.51 -11.86
C ALA A 231 10.16 -3.14 -11.91
N ASN A 232 10.83 -2.09 -12.36
CA ASN A 232 10.23 -0.77 -12.56
C ASN A 232 10.08 -0.38 -14.04
N SER A 233 10.13 -1.37 -14.93
CA SER A 233 9.82 -1.14 -16.34
C SER A 233 8.34 -0.81 -16.54
N ALA A 234 8.01 -0.14 -17.65
CA ALA A 234 6.63 0.16 -18.00
C ALA A 234 5.77 -1.11 -18.13
N GLU A 235 6.37 -2.22 -18.56
CA GLU A 235 5.71 -3.52 -18.66
C GLU A 235 5.38 -4.10 -17.29
N SER A 236 6.35 -4.10 -16.36
CA SER A 236 6.10 -4.54 -14.98
C SER A 236 5.08 -3.64 -14.28
N ALA A 237 5.14 -2.32 -14.51
CA ALA A 237 4.14 -1.38 -14.00
C ALA A 237 2.73 -1.73 -14.51
N ALA A 238 2.56 -1.99 -15.81
CA ALA A 238 1.27 -2.39 -16.37
C ALA A 238 0.73 -3.70 -15.75
N LEU A 239 1.59 -4.66 -15.44
CA LEU A 239 1.20 -5.92 -14.80
C LEU A 239 0.78 -5.74 -13.32
N THR A 240 1.34 -4.74 -12.64
CA THR A 240 1.19 -4.50 -11.18
C THR A 240 0.37 -3.26 -10.83
N GLN A 241 -0.29 -2.66 -11.81
CA GLN A 241 -1.26 -1.58 -11.61
C GLN A 241 -2.70 -2.10 -11.73
N GLY A 242 -2.86 -3.22 -12.46
CA GLY A 242 -4.08 -4.03 -12.59
C GLY A 242 -5.03 -3.62 -13.73
N ASP A 243 -5.77 -4.60 -14.26
CA ASP A 243 -7.22 -4.51 -14.59
C ASP A 243 -8.06 -5.24 -13.51
N ALA A 244 -7.47 -6.22 -12.80
CA ALA A 244 -7.92 -6.89 -11.58
C ALA A 244 -6.82 -7.85 -11.03
N GLY A 245 -5.54 -7.45 -11.08
CA GLY A 245 -4.37 -8.25 -10.68
C GLY A 245 -3.62 -7.60 -9.50
N PHE A 246 -2.92 -8.41 -8.73
CA PHE A 246 -2.32 -8.01 -7.46
C PHE A 246 -1.34 -6.84 -7.59
N ILE A 247 -1.44 -5.97 -6.57
CA ILE A 247 -0.95 -4.60 -6.40
C ILE A 247 -1.73 -3.58 -7.25
N HIS A 248 -2.33 -2.56 -6.61
CA HIS A 248 -2.90 -1.38 -7.29
C HIS A 248 -2.02 -0.17 -6.97
N LEU A 249 -1.09 0.13 -7.89
CA LEU A 249 -0.05 1.14 -7.75
C LEU A 249 -0.39 2.41 -8.52
N VAL A 250 -1.11 3.36 -7.92
CA VAL A 250 -1.30 4.65 -8.57
C VAL A 250 -0.75 5.78 -7.71
N GLY A 251 0.32 6.38 -8.22
CA GLY A 251 0.64 7.75 -7.89
C GLY A 251 -0.39 8.66 -8.54
N HIS A 252 -1.31 9.18 -7.72
CA HIS A 252 -1.89 10.53 -7.74
C HIS A 252 -2.39 11.21 -9.03
N ALA A 253 -2.20 10.67 -10.25
CA ALA A 253 -2.53 11.36 -11.50
C ALA A 253 -3.16 10.48 -12.60
N ASP A 254 -2.99 9.16 -12.57
CA ASP A 254 -3.36 8.31 -13.70
C ASP A 254 -4.41 7.24 -13.33
N TRP A 255 -5.61 7.69 -12.96
CA TRP A 255 -6.75 6.81 -12.67
C TRP A 255 -7.87 7.03 -13.71
N VAL A 256 -7.83 6.31 -14.83
CA VAL A 256 -8.97 6.03 -15.73
C VAL A 256 -8.87 4.61 -16.24
#